data_AF-A0A2E1E935-F1
#
_entry.id   AF-A0A2E1E935-F1
#
_cell.length_a   1.000
_cell.length_b   1.000
_cell.length_c   1.000
_cell.angle_alpha   90.00
_cell.angle_beta   90.00
_cell.angle_gamma   90.00
#
_symmetry.space_group_name_H-M   'P 1'
#
loop_
_entity.id
_entity.type
_entity.pdbx_description
1 polymer ?
#
loop_
_entity_poly.entity_id
_entity_poly.type
_entity_poly.pdbx_seq_one_letter_code
_entity_poly.pdbx_strand_id
1 'polypeptide(L)'
;MTSKNINITIFSPLKVYLLGILVYLIFFILSPSSPNYWGNINGWAFLLINLITIYIGIIIGSSNASLKNQIISINPNPSDLKRNIYLMLSMSLIGFFATVLDSLYISGISLNSNEILTNRLLAEENEVSALSILAAIFTPLTFVTFFYSLINRRIYNNSNIIFLLSILMIFFILNLSIFLGSRSIIFVYLMLFSISILTFLKNNFSYKIIFSVLITIISLTMILNGAFNEIRSEALNMDAFSIIEITATSYFFDIDRNLINTIYSYRYENNLLYYFFIGFLNFTQYYTHGLFELLYLIENFQEQSASGLINFGIIIKFFNAIGLDINTSFEMVRVGTFSTLFGPNYYDFGFLGGTIYVFILSLVYGKIYKNINQYRSISLIPLYMFFSIIFFFPLVISFFVSAQGLYFISSFIMAHLIFNLKVKLS
;
A
#
# COMPACT_ATOMS: atom_id res chain seq x y z
N MET A 1 -11.73 -23.88 -29.48
CA MET A 1 -11.47 -24.08 -28.03
C MET A 1 -12.66 -23.53 -27.26
N THR A 2 -13.36 -24.36 -26.49
CA THR A 2 -14.51 -23.92 -25.69
C THR A 2 -14.04 -22.96 -24.60
N SER A 3 -14.52 -21.72 -24.63
CA SER A 3 -14.14 -20.70 -23.66
C SER A 3 -14.69 -21.08 -22.28
N LYS A 4 -13.82 -21.48 -21.35
CA LYS A 4 -14.21 -21.74 -19.97
C LYS A 4 -14.47 -20.40 -19.26
N ASN A 5 -15.64 -20.25 -18.67
CA ASN A 5 -15.88 -19.12 -17.78
C ASN A 5 -15.10 -19.34 -16.48
N ILE A 6 -14.48 -18.27 -15.95
CA ILE A 6 -13.97 -18.27 -14.57
C ILE A 6 -14.90 -17.45 -13.71
N ASN A 7 -15.19 -17.96 -12.52
CA ASN A 7 -15.86 -17.18 -11.50
C ASN A 7 -14.81 -16.56 -10.58
N ILE A 8 -14.87 -15.23 -10.44
CA ILE A 8 -14.02 -14.48 -9.51
C ILE A 8 -14.86 -13.75 -8.48
N THR A 9 -14.35 -13.62 -7.27
CA THR A 9 -15.01 -12.93 -6.16
C THR A 9 -14.53 -11.49 -6.07
N ILE A 10 -15.41 -10.53 -6.27
CA ILE A 10 -15.15 -9.11 -6.02
C ILE A 10 -15.71 -8.75 -4.65
N PHE A 11 -14.81 -8.48 -3.71
CA PHE A 11 -15.17 -8.05 -2.36
C PHE A 11 -15.92 -6.71 -2.40
N SER A 12 -16.87 -6.50 -1.49
CA SER A 12 -17.58 -5.22 -1.41
C SER A 12 -16.66 -4.10 -0.92
N PRO A 13 -16.64 -2.92 -1.59
CA PRO A 13 -15.75 -1.82 -1.20
C PRO A 13 -16.05 -1.32 0.21
N LEU A 14 -17.34 -1.33 0.59
CA LEU A 14 -17.80 -0.95 1.92
C LEU A 14 -17.31 -1.94 2.99
N LYS A 15 -17.36 -3.24 2.69
CA LYS A 15 -16.88 -4.27 3.63
C LYS A 15 -15.37 -4.17 3.84
N VAL A 16 -14.61 -3.92 2.77
CA VAL A 16 -13.16 -3.72 2.86
C VAL A 16 -12.84 -2.52 3.75
N TYR A 17 -13.51 -1.39 3.51
CA TYR A 17 -13.35 -0.17 4.29
C TYR A 17 -13.70 -0.36 5.78
N LEU A 18 -14.88 -0.92 6.08
CA LEU A 18 -15.30 -1.17 7.46
C LEU A 18 -14.43 -2.20 8.16
N LEU A 19 -13.95 -3.23 7.45
CA LEU A 19 -13.00 -4.20 7.99
C LEU A 19 -11.67 -3.53 8.35
N GLY A 20 -11.19 -2.60 7.52
CA GLY A 20 -10.01 -1.79 7.82
C GLY A 20 -10.13 -1.01 9.12
N ILE A 21 -11.26 -0.31 9.32
CA ILE A 21 -11.56 0.40 10.58
C ILE A 21 -11.62 -0.58 11.75
N LEU A 22 -12.29 -1.72 11.59
CA LEU A 22 -12.40 -2.72 12.64
C LEU A 22 -11.02 -3.26 13.05
N VAL A 23 -10.17 -3.59 12.08
CA VAL A 23 -8.80 -4.06 12.34
C VAL A 23 -7.97 -3.00 13.06
N TYR A 24 -8.11 -1.73 12.65
CA TYR A 24 -7.50 -0.62 13.37
C TYR A 24 -7.94 -0.53 14.82
N LEU A 25 -9.25 -0.58 15.08
CA LEU A 25 -9.78 -0.54 16.45
C LEU A 25 -9.32 -1.74 17.29
N ILE A 26 -9.22 -2.93 16.70
CA ILE A 26 -8.68 -4.12 17.38
C ILE A 26 -7.23 -3.87 17.81
N PHE A 27 -6.36 -3.42 16.89
CA PHE A 27 -4.96 -3.15 17.26
C PHE A 27 -4.81 -1.98 18.23
N PHE A 28 -5.69 -0.97 18.15
CA PHE A 28 -5.71 0.14 19.08
C PHE A 28 -6.09 -0.31 20.50
N ILE A 29 -7.15 -1.11 20.65
CA ILE A 29 -7.60 -1.63 21.95
C ILE A 29 -6.60 -2.63 22.54
N LEU A 30 -5.98 -3.46 21.69
CA LEU A 30 -4.97 -4.42 22.10
C LEU A 30 -3.58 -3.78 22.29
N SER A 31 -3.39 -2.52 21.90
CA SER A 31 -2.08 -1.88 21.98
C SER A 31 -1.64 -1.81 23.44
N PRO A 32 -0.39 -2.20 23.75
CA PRO A 32 0.12 -2.12 25.12
C PRO A 32 0.49 -0.69 25.54
N SER A 33 0.45 0.27 24.61
CA SER A 33 0.78 1.67 24.82
C SER A 33 -0.47 2.55 24.81
N SER A 34 -0.50 3.55 25.67
CA SER A 34 -1.59 4.53 25.75
C SER A 34 -1.25 5.82 25.02
N PRO A 35 -2.18 6.43 24.28
CA PRO A 35 -1.95 7.75 23.70
C PRO A 35 -1.72 8.80 24.79
N ASN A 36 -0.66 9.58 24.66
CA ASN A 36 -0.37 10.71 25.56
C ASN A 36 -0.96 12.04 25.04
N TYR A 37 -1.49 12.02 23.81
CA TYR A 37 -2.11 13.16 23.15
C TYR A 37 -3.42 12.74 22.48
N TRP A 38 -4.50 13.46 22.77
CA TRP A 38 -5.83 13.19 22.22
C TRP A 38 -6.33 14.25 21.25
N GLY A 39 -5.58 15.34 21.07
CA GLY A 39 -5.93 16.48 20.21
C GLY A 39 -7.25 17.17 20.55
N ASN A 40 -7.57 18.19 19.74
CA ASN A 40 -8.77 19.00 19.90
C ASN A 40 -10.02 18.44 19.19
N ILE A 41 -11.16 19.08 19.47
CA ILE A 41 -12.46 18.73 18.87
C ILE A 41 -12.48 18.86 17.34
N ASN A 42 -11.71 19.79 16.77
CA ASN A 42 -11.66 20.02 15.33
C ASN A 42 -11.00 18.85 14.60
N GLY A 43 -9.92 18.29 15.17
CA GLY A 43 -9.26 17.10 14.64
C GLY A 43 -10.20 15.90 14.60
N TRP A 44 -10.92 15.65 15.70
CA TRP A 44 -11.93 14.58 15.74
C TRP A 44 -13.10 14.82 14.80
N ALA A 45 -13.58 16.06 14.68
CA ALA A 45 -14.63 16.42 13.74
C ALA A 45 -14.19 16.16 12.29
N PHE A 46 -12.98 16.60 11.91
CA PHE A 46 -12.42 16.34 10.58
C PHE A 46 -12.34 14.84 10.30
N LEU A 47 -11.83 14.06 11.26
CA LEU A 47 -11.72 12.60 11.13
C LEU A 47 -13.08 11.95 10.89
N LEU A 48 -14.06 12.23 11.75
CA LEU A 48 -15.41 11.65 11.67
C LEU A 48 -16.11 12.05 10.37
N ILE A 49 -16.02 13.32 9.97
CA ILE A 49 -16.58 13.81 8.71
C ILE A 49 -15.95 13.07 7.53
N ASN A 50 -14.63 12.89 7.51
CA ASN A 50 -13.96 12.17 6.43
C ASN A 50 -14.32 10.68 6.40
N LEU A 51 -14.44 10.01 7.55
CA LEU A 51 -14.89 8.63 7.62
C LEU A 51 -16.33 8.46 7.09
N ILE A 52 -17.23 9.36 7.45
CA ILE A 52 -18.61 9.39 6.92
C ILE A 52 -18.58 9.70 5.41
N THR A 53 -17.72 10.61 4.98
CA THR A 53 -17.58 11.00 3.58
C THR A 53 -17.11 9.84 2.71
N ILE A 54 -16.16 9.02 3.17
CA ILE A 54 -15.76 7.77 2.48
C ILE A 54 -16.97 6.85 2.32
N TYR A 55 -17.72 6.63 3.41
CA TYR A 55 -18.90 5.77 3.39
C TYR A 55 -19.93 6.24 2.35
N ILE A 56 -20.26 7.53 2.35
CA ILE A 56 -21.20 8.14 1.42
C ILE A 56 -20.67 8.08 -0.02
N GLY A 57 -19.41 8.44 -0.24
CA GLY A 57 -18.80 8.42 -1.57
C GLY A 57 -18.77 7.03 -2.19
N ILE A 58 -18.45 5.99 -1.41
CA ILE A 58 -18.55 4.59 -1.86
C ILE A 58 -19.98 4.26 -2.26
N ILE A 59 -21.00 4.58 -1.45
CA ILE A 59 -22.40 4.27 -1.76
C ILE A 59 -22.84 4.95 -3.06
N ILE A 60 -22.59 6.25 -3.19
CA ILE A 60 -22.97 7.03 -4.37
C ILE A 60 -22.24 6.51 -5.61
N GLY A 61 -20.92 6.28 -5.52
CA GLY A 61 -20.11 5.74 -6.61
C GLY A 61 -20.56 4.34 -7.04
N SER A 62 -20.97 3.51 -6.09
CA SER A 62 -21.46 2.15 -6.32
C SER A 62 -22.92 2.07 -6.80
N SER A 63 -23.59 3.21 -7.01
CA SER A 63 -25.02 3.29 -7.34
C SER A 63 -25.49 2.17 -8.28
N ASN A 64 -26.57 1.48 -7.91
CA ASN A 64 -27.18 0.35 -8.63
C ASN A 64 -26.36 -0.96 -8.64
N ALA A 65 -25.19 -1.02 -8.02
CA ALA A 65 -24.49 -2.26 -7.73
C ALA A 65 -24.81 -2.72 -6.30
N SER A 66 -25.00 -4.02 -6.10
CA SER A 66 -25.22 -4.58 -4.76
C SER A 66 -23.93 -4.50 -3.93
N LEU A 67 -23.97 -3.86 -2.77
CA LEU A 67 -22.84 -3.70 -1.84
C LEU A 67 -22.46 -5.00 -1.07
N LYS A 68 -22.78 -6.16 -1.64
CA LYS A 68 -22.38 -7.49 -1.12
C LYS A 68 -21.26 -8.03 -1.99
N ASN A 69 -20.43 -8.94 -1.45
CA ASN A 69 -19.42 -9.64 -2.25
C ASN A 69 -20.10 -10.27 -3.46
N GLN A 70 -19.58 -9.99 -4.65
CA GLN A 70 -20.13 -10.47 -5.90
C GLN A 70 -19.26 -11.58 -6.46
N ILE A 71 -19.87 -12.67 -6.90
CA ILE A 71 -19.19 -13.66 -7.73
C ILE A 71 -19.54 -13.31 -9.18
N ILE A 72 -18.53 -12.92 -9.94
CA ILE A 72 -18.70 -12.52 -11.33
C ILE A 72 -18.09 -13.58 -12.25
N SER A 73 -18.85 -13.97 -13.26
CA SER A 73 -18.36 -14.86 -14.30
C SER A 73 -17.70 -14.03 -15.39
N ILE A 74 -16.43 -14.30 -15.67
CA ILE A 74 -15.63 -13.62 -16.67
C ILE A 74 -15.28 -14.57 -17.81
N ASN A 75 -15.43 -14.06 -19.04
CA ASN A 75 -15.04 -14.73 -20.26
C ASN A 75 -14.43 -13.70 -21.23
N PRO A 76 -13.20 -13.20 -20.96
CA PRO A 76 -12.52 -12.31 -21.88
C PRO A 76 -12.27 -13.00 -23.21
N ASN A 77 -12.31 -12.22 -24.30
CA ASN A 77 -11.90 -12.71 -25.60
C ASN A 77 -10.41 -13.13 -25.56
N PRO A 78 -10.06 -14.36 -26.00
CA PRO A 78 -8.68 -14.85 -25.92
C PRO A 78 -7.68 -13.97 -26.67
N SER A 79 -8.06 -13.39 -27.82
CA SER A 79 -7.16 -12.52 -28.60
C SER A 79 -6.81 -11.25 -27.82
N ASP A 80 -7.81 -10.64 -27.19
CA ASP A 80 -7.66 -9.38 -26.47
C ASP A 80 -6.86 -9.59 -25.19
N LEU A 81 -7.13 -10.66 -24.46
CA LEU A 81 -6.35 -11.03 -23.27
C LEU A 81 -4.89 -11.32 -23.63
N LYS A 82 -4.64 -12.10 -24.68
CA LYS A 82 -3.28 -12.42 -25.15
C LYS A 82 -2.54 -11.14 -25.55
N ARG A 83 -3.14 -10.30 -26.39
CA ARG A 83 -2.56 -9.01 -26.82
C ARG A 83 -2.18 -8.16 -25.61
N ASN A 84 -3.10 -8.00 -24.67
CA ASN A 84 -2.87 -7.17 -23.49
C ASN A 84 -1.80 -7.77 -22.57
N ILE A 85 -1.71 -9.10 -22.42
CA ILE A 85 -0.60 -9.74 -21.68
C ILE A 85 0.75 -9.38 -22.30
N TYR A 86 0.91 -9.47 -23.62
CA TYR A 86 2.19 -9.13 -24.27
C TYR A 86 2.52 -7.64 -24.19
N LEU A 87 1.53 -6.76 -24.33
CA LEU A 87 1.72 -5.33 -24.16
C LEU A 87 2.16 -4.99 -22.72
N MET A 88 1.43 -5.49 -21.71
CA MET A 88 1.80 -5.27 -20.31
C MET A 88 3.16 -5.88 -20.00
N LEU A 89 3.48 -7.06 -20.55
CA LEU A 89 4.78 -7.68 -20.40
C LEU A 89 5.89 -6.78 -20.96
N SER A 90 5.75 -6.29 -22.20
CA SER A 90 6.74 -5.42 -22.83
C SER A 90 7.00 -4.14 -22.02
N MET A 91 5.94 -3.48 -21.55
CA MET A 91 6.06 -2.28 -20.72
C MET A 91 6.68 -2.60 -19.37
N SER A 92 6.27 -3.70 -18.74
CA SER A 92 6.85 -4.13 -17.47
C SER A 92 8.34 -4.49 -17.60
N LEU A 93 8.78 -5.03 -18.75
CA LEU A 93 10.20 -5.28 -19.03
C LEU A 93 10.97 -3.97 -19.17
N ILE A 94 10.40 -2.96 -19.85
CA ILE A 94 11.00 -1.62 -19.90
C ILE A 94 11.15 -1.07 -18.49
N GLY A 95 10.11 -1.14 -17.66
CA GLY A 95 10.16 -0.71 -16.26
C GLY A 95 11.20 -1.46 -15.44
N PHE A 96 11.27 -2.78 -15.61
CA PHE A 96 12.25 -3.63 -14.95
C PHE A 96 13.69 -3.25 -15.33
N PHE A 97 14.01 -3.17 -16.62
CA PHE A 97 15.35 -2.78 -17.07
C PHE A 97 15.71 -1.35 -16.69
N ALA A 98 14.75 -0.42 -16.76
CA ALA A 98 14.95 0.94 -16.29
C ALA A 98 15.25 0.97 -14.78
N THR A 99 14.54 0.18 -13.98
CA THR A 99 14.79 0.05 -12.53
C THR A 99 16.18 -0.51 -12.26
N VAL A 100 16.59 -1.56 -12.99
CA VAL A 100 17.92 -2.16 -12.86
C VAL A 100 19.02 -1.16 -13.20
N LEU A 101 18.87 -0.44 -14.31
CA LEU A 101 19.83 0.58 -14.74
C LEU A 101 19.90 1.74 -13.75
N ASP A 102 18.75 2.27 -13.35
CA ASP A 102 18.67 3.39 -12.43
C ASP A 102 19.21 3.03 -11.04
N SER A 103 18.85 1.86 -10.52
CA SER A 103 19.26 1.45 -9.17
C SER A 103 20.71 1.00 -9.12
N LEU A 104 21.14 0.09 -10.01
CA LEU A 104 22.47 -0.51 -9.90
C LEU A 104 23.57 0.32 -10.58
N TYR A 105 23.26 1.04 -11.66
CA TYR A 105 24.28 1.74 -12.45
C TYR A 105 24.29 3.25 -12.21
N ILE A 106 23.12 3.90 -12.16
CA ILE A 106 23.06 5.35 -11.92
C ILE A 106 23.22 5.63 -10.43
N SER A 107 22.42 4.96 -9.60
CA SER A 107 22.42 5.20 -8.15
C SER A 107 23.52 4.44 -7.40
N GLY A 108 24.20 3.49 -8.07
CA GLY A 108 25.30 2.73 -7.50
C GLY A 108 24.90 1.82 -6.34
N ILE A 109 23.63 1.40 -6.25
CA ILE A 109 23.13 0.57 -5.15
C ILE A 109 23.83 -0.78 -5.17
N SER A 110 24.45 -1.12 -4.05
CA SER A 110 25.14 -2.38 -3.85
C SER A 110 24.14 -3.48 -3.47
N LEU A 111 24.28 -4.66 -4.06
CA LEU A 111 23.49 -5.85 -3.66
C LEU A 111 24.09 -6.54 -2.42
N ASN A 112 25.10 -5.95 -1.79
CA ASN A 112 25.70 -6.46 -0.58
C ASN A 112 24.78 -6.21 0.64
N SER A 113 24.52 -7.24 1.45
CA SER A 113 23.59 -7.16 2.58
C SER A 113 24.02 -6.18 3.68
N ASN A 114 25.31 -5.86 3.75
CA ASN A 114 25.87 -5.00 4.80
C ASN A 114 25.72 -3.50 4.48
N GLU A 115 25.23 -3.16 3.27
CA GLU A 115 25.19 -1.79 2.75
C GLU A 115 23.75 -1.25 2.65
N ILE A 116 22.78 -1.85 3.32
CA ILE A 116 21.37 -1.42 3.24
C ILE A 116 21.20 0.05 3.68
N LEU A 117 21.90 0.49 4.73
CA LEU A 117 21.84 1.87 5.21
C LEU A 117 22.47 2.85 4.21
N THR A 118 23.64 2.49 3.64
CA THR A 118 24.33 3.31 2.63
C THR A 118 23.54 3.38 1.33
N ASN A 119 22.96 2.26 0.89
CA ASN A 119 22.06 2.22 -0.27
C ASN A 119 20.84 3.13 -0.10
N ARG A 120 20.30 3.20 1.12
CA ARG A 120 19.19 4.09 1.43
C ARG A 120 19.59 5.55 1.34
N LEU A 121 20.76 5.92 1.87
CA LEU A 121 21.28 7.29 1.76
C LEU A 121 21.53 7.67 0.30
N LEU A 122 22.15 6.79 -0.49
CA LEU A 122 22.35 7.00 -1.93
C LEU A 122 21.03 7.18 -2.68
N ALA A 123 20.02 6.38 -2.37
CA ALA A 123 18.69 6.51 -2.98
C ALA A 123 17.97 7.81 -2.57
N GLU A 124 18.31 8.41 -1.43
CA GLU A 124 17.76 9.68 -0.97
C GLU A 124 18.53 10.89 -1.53
N GLU A 125 19.83 10.74 -1.80
CA GLU A 125 20.72 11.79 -2.31
C GLU A 125 20.66 11.97 -3.83
N ASN A 126 20.37 10.91 -4.59
CA ASN A 126 20.32 10.99 -6.04
C ASN A 126 19.09 11.75 -6.55
N GLU A 127 19.31 12.71 -7.46
CA GLU A 127 18.24 13.44 -8.13
C GLU A 127 17.38 12.49 -8.98
N VAL A 128 16.07 12.77 -8.99
CA VAL A 128 15.08 11.96 -9.73
C VAL A 128 15.32 12.09 -11.23
N SER A 129 15.89 11.05 -11.84
CA SER A 129 16.14 10.99 -13.27
C SER A 129 14.83 10.72 -14.06
N ALA A 130 14.75 11.13 -15.33
CA ALA A 130 13.62 10.76 -16.19
C ALA A 130 13.48 9.22 -16.32
N LEU A 131 14.60 8.49 -16.26
CA LEU A 131 14.63 7.03 -16.26
C LEU A 131 13.97 6.46 -14.99
N SER A 132 14.23 7.04 -13.82
CA SER A 132 13.63 6.63 -12.55
C SER A 132 12.11 6.79 -12.54
N ILE A 133 11.58 7.83 -13.20
CA ILE A 133 10.12 8.04 -13.30
C ILE A 133 9.48 7.03 -14.24
N LEU A 134 10.10 6.77 -15.40
CA LEU A 134 9.64 5.72 -16.31
C LEU A 134 9.67 4.35 -15.63
N ALA A 135 10.73 4.05 -14.89
CA ALA A 135 10.86 2.86 -14.08
C ALA A 135 9.70 2.77 -13.06
N ALA A 136 9.43 3.85 -12.32
CA ALA A 136 8.37 3.88 -11.32
C ALA A 136 6.96 3.70 -11.92
N ILE A 137 6.68 4.25 -13.11
CA ILE A 137 5.38 4.08 -13.80
C ILE A 137 5.23 2.70 -14.43
N PHE A 138 6.29 2.08 -14.95
CA PHE A 138 6.17 0.79 -15.64
C PHE A 138 6.34 -0.41 -14.73
N THR A 139 7.05 -0.27 -13.61
CA THR A 139 7.30 -1.37 -12.66
C THR A 139 6.00 -1.97 -12.08
N PRO A 140 4.99 -1.19 -11.65
CA PRO A 140 3.72 -1.73 -11.18
C PRO A 140 2.97 -2.59 -12.21
N LEU A 141 3.22 -2.40 -13.52
CA LEU A 141 2.63 -3.23 -14.56
C LEU A 141 3.04 -4.70 -14.47
N THR A 142 4.14 -5.03 -13.78
CA THR A 142 4.49 -6.42 -13.46
C THR A 142 3.34 -7.15 -12.76
N PHE A 143 2.63 -6.48 -11.85
CA PHE A 143 1.46 -7.04 -11.19
C PHE A 143 0.28 -7.21 -12.16
N VAL A 144 0.06 -6.28 -13.09
CA VAL A 144 -0.98 -6.42 -14.12
C VAL A 144 -0.69 -7.60 -15.04
N THR A 145 0.56 -7.74 -15.49
CA THR A 145 1.02 -8.87 -16.31
C THR A 145 0.80 -10.19 -15.56
N PHE A 146 1.16 -10.25 -14.28
CA PHE A 146 0.88 -11.39 -13.41
C PHE A 146 -0.63 -11.68 -13.32
N PHE A 147 -1.46 -10.68 -13.06
CA PHE A 147 -2.89 -10.85 -12.89
C PHE A 147 -3.57 -11.36 -14.17
N TYR A 148 -3.25 -10.77 -15.34
CA TYR A 148 -3.79 -11.22 -16.62
C TYR A 148 -3.28 -12.61 -17.03
N SER A 149 -2.00 -12.92 -16.79
CA SER A 149 -1.46 -14.27 -17.07
C SER A 149 -2.09 -15.33 -16.17
N LEU A 150 -2.42 -14.99 -14.92
CA LEU A 150 -3.17 -15.86 -14.01
C LEU A 150 -4.58 -16.16 -14.54
N ILE A 151 -5.31 -15.15 -15.04
CA ILE A 151 -6.61 -15.35 -15.72
C ILE A 151 -6.43 -16.27 -16.93
N ASN A 152 -5.49 -15.95 -17.81
CA ASN A 152 -5.26 -16.70 -19.05
C ASN A 152 -4.93 -18.18 -18.78
N ARG A 153 -4.09 -18.45 -17.78
CA ARG A 153 -3.74 -19.81 -17.34
C ARG A 153 -4.96 -20.57 -16.84
N ARG A 154 -5.84 -19.93 -16.07
CA ARG A 154 -7.06 -20.55 -15.54
C ARG A 154 -8.11 -20.84 -16.63
N ILE A 155 -8.21 -20.02 -17.68
CA ILE A 155 -9.19 -20.22 -18.78
C ILE A 155 -8.65 -21.22 -19.81
N TYR A 156 -7.45 -20.95 -20.34
CA TYR A 156 -6.94 -21.58 -21.56
C TYR A 156 -5.80 -22.57 -21.29
N ASN A 157 -5.36 -22.73 -20.05
CA ASN A 157 -4.21 -23.57 -19.66
C ASN A 157 -2.91 -23.26 -20.44
N ASN A 158 -2.82 -22.05 -21.01
CA ASN A 158 -1.68 -21.56 -21.77
C ASN A 158 -0.92 -20.52 -20.93
N SER A 159 0.30 -20.16 -21.35
CA SER A 159 1.16 -19.11 -20.77
C SER A 159 1.94 -19.40 -19.48
N ASN A 160 2.35 -20.66 -19.24
CA ASN A 160 3.20 -20.98 -18.08
C ASN A 160 4.50 -20.16 -18.01
N ILE A 161 5.12 -19.88 -19.16
CA ILE A 161 6.37 -19.11 -19.24
C ILE A 161 6.13 -17.64 -18.86
N ILE A 162 5.10 -16.98 -19.42
CA ILE A 162 4.81 -15.58 -19.12
C ILE A 162 4.40 -15.42 -17.65
N PHE A 163 3.60 -16.36 -17.14
CA PHE A 163 3.24 -16.40 -15.73
C PHE A 163 4.48 -16.53 -14.84
N LEU A 164 5.37 -17.48 -15.14
CA LEU A 164 6.62 -17.66 -14.40
C LEU A 164 7.50 -16.39 -14.46
N LEU A 165 7.63 -15.80 -15.64
CA LEU A 165 8.44 -14.59 -15.84
C LEU A 165 7.86 -13.41 -15.06
N SER A 166 6.53 -13.23 -15.02
CA SER A 166 5.90 -12.20 -14.19
C SER A 166 6.16 -12.40 -12.69
N ILE A 167 6.18 -13.65 -12.21
CA ILE A 167 6.54 -13.98 -10.82
C ILE A 167 8.00 -13.64 -10.55
N LEU A 168 8.92 -14.00 -11.45
CA LEU A 168 10.35 -13.71 -11.31
C LEU A 168 10.60 -12.20 -11.27
N MET A 169 9.92 -11.42 -12.10
CA MET A 169 10.01 -9.96 -12.07
C MET A 169 9.50 -9.36 -10.75
N ILE A 170 8.35 -9.84 -10.24
CA ILE A 170 7.84 -9.41 -8.94
C ILE A 170 8.84 -9.78 -7.83
N PHE A 171 9.37 -11.01 -7.84
CA PHE A 171 10.35 -11.44 -6.84
C PHE A 171 11.62 -10.59 -6.89
N PHE A 172 12.10 -10.22 -8.08
CA PHE A 172 13.21 -9.29 -8.22
C PHE A 172 12.91 -7.92 -7.59
N ILE A 173 11.74 -7.34 -7.87
CA ILE A 173 11.34 -6.04 -7.30
C ILE A 173 11.28 -6.12 -5.77
N LEU A 174 10.76 -7.23 -5.22
CA LEU A 174 10.72 -7.47 -3.78
C LEU A 174 12.13 -7.52 -3.18
N ASN A 175 13.06 -8.25 -3.81
CA ASN A 175 14.45 -8.31 -3.34
C ASN A 175 15.16 -6.95 -3.44
N LEU A 176 15.00 -6.24 -4.56
CA LEU A 176 15.55 -4.90 -4.71
C LEU A 176 15.01 -3.95 -3.63
N SER A 177 13.72 -4.04 -3.31
CA SER A 177 13.11 -3.27 -2.22
C SER A 177 13.71 -3.60 -0.85
N ILE A 178 14.13 -4.85 -0.61
CA ILE A 178 14.85 -5.24 0.61
C ILE A 178 16.23 -4.56 0.66
N PHE A 179 16.99 -4.59 -0.43
CA PHE A 179 18.31 -3.96 -0.51
C PHE A 179 18.25 -2.43 -0.38
N LEU A 180 17.15 -1.82 -0.83
CA LEU A 180 16.83 -0.40 -0.65
C LEU A 180 16.28 -0.07 0.75
N GLY A 181 15.97 -1.07 1.58
CA GLY A 181 15.30 -0.87 2.87
C GLY A 181 13.83 -0.39 2.77
N SER A 182 13.21 -0.48 1.58
CA SER A 182 11.83 -0.04 1.31
C SER A 182 10.80 -1.12 1.67
N ARG A 183 10.38 -1.12 2.94
CA ARG A 183 9.44 -2.12 3.49
C ARG A 183 8.01 -1.96 2.95
N SER A 184 7.62 -0.73 2.58
CA SER A 184 6.25 -0.41 2.19
C SER A 184 5.87 -0.95 0.81
N ILE A 185 6.81 -0.95 -0.15
CA ILE A 185 6.60 -1.53 -1.49
C ILE A 185 6.39 -3.05 -1.38
N ILE A 186 7.22 -3.72 -0.57
CA ILE A 186 7.08 -5.16 -0.29
C ILE A 186 5.67 -5.45 0.23
N PHE A 187 5.23 -4.67 1.22
CA PHE A 187 3.90 -4.81 1.80
C PHE A 187 2.77 -4.64 0.77
N VAL A 188 2.84 -3.62 -0.09
CA VAL A 188 1.84 -3.39 -1.15
C VAL A 188 1.75 -4.58 -2.11
N TYR A 189 2.88 -5.07 -2.62
CA TYR A 189 2.89 -6.23 -3.53
C TYR A 189 2.36 -7.51 -2.87
N LEU A 190 2.71 -7.76 -1.61
CA LEU A 190 2.18 -8.90 -0.85
C LEU A 190 0.66 -8.80 -0.64
N MET A 191 0.14 -7.61 -0.36
CA MET A 191 -1.31 -7.38 -0.23
C MET A 191 -2.03 -7.56 -1.57
N LEU A 192 -1.47 -7.02 -2.66
CA LEU A 192 -2.00 -7.23 -4.01
C LEU A 192 -2.03 -8.72 -4.38
N PHE A 193 -0.96 -9.46 -4.08
CA PHE A 193 -0.91 -10.91 -4.30
C PHE A 193 -1.95 -11.65 -3.48
N SER A 194 -2.08 -11.32 -2.19
CA SER A 194 -3.06 -11.92 -1.28
C SER A 194 -4.51 -11.68 -1.75
N ILE A 195 -4.85 -10.43 -2.11
CA ILE A 195 -6.18 -10.08 -2.64
C ILE A 195 -6.42 -10.79 -3.99
N SER A 196 -5.39 -10.91 -4.84
CA SER A 196 -5.51 -11.63 -6.11
C SER A 196 -5.83 -13.10 -5.89
N ILE A 197 -5.15 -13.79 -4.97
CA ILE A 197 -5.44 -15.18 -4.62
C ILE A 197 -6.86 -15.29 -4.11
N LEU A 198 -7.25 -14.48 -3.11
CA LEU A 198 -8.59 -14.47 -2.52
C LEU A 198 -9.70 -14.25 -3.56
N THR A 199 -9.42 -13.47 -4.60
CA THR A 199 -10.34 -13.23 -5.73
C THR A 199 -10.60 -14.50 -6.56
N PHE A 200 -9.62 -15.40 -6.68
CA PHE A 200 -9.75 -16.67 -7.40
C PHE A 200 -10.08 -17.88 -6.51
N LEU A 201 -9.93 -17.75 -5.18
CA LEU A 201 -10.31 -18.81 -4.27
C LEU A 201 -11.84 -18.96 -4.27
N LYS A 202 -12.30 -20.14 -4.68
CA LYS A 202 -13.69 -20.56 -4.47
C LYS A 202 -13.92 -20.67 -2.95
N ASN A 203 -15.09 -20.27 -2.46
CA ASN A 203 -15.52 -20.19 -1.04
C ASN A 203 -15.41 -21.48 -0.19
N ASN A 204 -14.57 -22.45 -0.56
CA ASN A 204 -14.47 -23.77 0.05
C ASN A 204 -13.42 -23.85 1.17
N PHE A 205 -12.73 -22.76 1.50
CA PHE A 205 -11.79 -22.77 2.63
C PHE A 205 -12.54 -22.62 3.95
N SER A 206 -12.24 -23.51 4.90
CA SER A 206 -12.72 -23.37 6.27
C SER A 206 -12.12 -22.12 6.90
N TYR A 207 -12.99 -21.23 7.39
CA TYR A 207 -12.59 -20.03 8.12
C TYR A 207 -11.66 -20.34 9.29
N LYS A 208 -11.76 -21.54 9.90
CA LYS A 208 -10.88 -22.01 10.96
C LYS A 208 -9.42 -22.15 10.51
N ILE A 209 -9.21 -22.68 9.30
CA ILE A 209 -7.86 -22.86 8.74
C ILE A 209 -7.27 -21.50 8.38
N ILE A 210 -8.04 -20.64 7.70
CA ILE A 210 -7.59 -19.29 7.35
C ILE A 210 -7.22 -18.51 8.61
N PHE A 211 -8.09 -18.54 9.63
CA PHE A 211 -7.87 -17.86 10.90
C PHE A 211 -6.64 -18.40 11.63
N SER A 212 -6.47 -19.71 11.71
CA SER A 212 -5.28 -20.33 12.33
C SER A 212 -4.00 -19.95 11.59
N VAL A 213 -3.99 -20.01 10.26
CA VAL A 213 -2.83 -19.62 9.44
C VAL A 213 -2.51 -18.13 9.64
N LEU A 214 -3.52 -17.26 9.65
CA LEU A 214 -3.33 -15.82 9.90
C LEU A 214 -2.74 -15.56 11.28
N ILE A 215 -3.25 -16.19 12.33
CA ILE A 215 -2.68 -16.07 13.68
C ILE A 215 -1.22 -16.52 13.68
N THR A 216 -0.90 -17.68 13.10
CA THR A 216 0.48 -18.18 13.05
C THR A 216 1.40 -17.20 12.32
N ILE A 217 0.97 -16.66 11.18
CA ILE A 217 1.76 -15.68 10.41
C ILE A 217 1.94 -14.38 11.20
N ILE A 218 0.87 -13.86 11.82
CA ILE A 218 0.95 -12.64 12.62
C ILE A 218 1.90 -12.85 13.79
N SER A 219 1.76 -13.95 14.55
CA SER A 219 2.63 -14.25 15.68
C SER A 219 4.09 -14.42 15.28
N LEU A 220 4.36 -15.12 14.18
CA LEU A 220 5.71 -15.24 13.64
C LEU A 220 6.27 -13.88 13.23
N THR A 221 5.45 -13.04 12.60
CA THR A 221 5.87 -11.69 12.19
C THR A 221 6.20 -10.82 13.41
N MET A 222 5.42 -10.91 14.49
CA MET A 222 5.73 -10.20 15.75
C MET A 222 7.04 -10.70 16.36
N ILE A 223 7.26 -12.02 16.42
CA ILE A 223 8.51 -12.59 16.92
C ILE A 223 9.71 -12.09 16.09
N LEU A 224 9.61 -12.11 14.76
CA LEU A 224 10.66 -11.63 13.88
C LEU A 224 10.91 -10.13 14.04
N ASN A 225 9.85 -9.32 14.18
CA ASN A 225 9.97 -7.89 14.42
C ASN A 225 10.69 -7.61 15.75
N GLY A 226 10.34 -8.34 16.82
CA GLY A 226 10.99 -8.20 18.12
C GLY A 226 12.45 -8.63 18.11
N ALA A 227 12.76 -9.76 17.47
CA ALA A 227 14.14 -10.22 17.30
C ALA A 227 14.98 -9.20 16.50
N PHE A 228 14.40 -8.57 15.47
CA PHE A 228 15.08 -7.53 14.71
C PHE A 228 15.38 -6.28 15.56
N ASN A 229 14.44 -5.87 16.41
CA ASN A 229 14.66 -4.75 17.33
C ASN A 229 15.76 -5.06 18.36
N GLU A 230 15.84 -6.29 18.86
CA GLU A 230 16.91 -6.74 19.75
C GLU A 230 18.28 -6.67 19.05
N ILE A 231 18.41 -7.22 17.85
CA ILE A 231 19.66 -7.17 17.07
C ILE A 231 20.08 -5.71 16.81
N ARG A 232 19.12 -4.84 16.50
CA ARG A 232 19.37 -3.41 16.33
C ARG A 232 19.81 -2.73 17.63
N SER A 233 19.28 -3.18 18.77
CA SER A 233 19.64 -2.69 20.10
C SER A 233 21.09 -2.98 20.44
N GLU A 234 21.54 -4.20 20.17
CA GLU A 234 22.94 -4.59 20.31
C GLU A 234 23.85 -3.76 19.40
N ALA A 235 23.47 -3.56 18.13
CA ALA A 235 24.27 -2.77 17.18
C ALA A 235 24.40 -1.29 17.58
N LEU A 236 23.42 -0.73 18.28
CA LEU A 236 23.41 0.67 18.73
C LEU A 236 23.88 0.84 20.17
N ASN A 237 24.25 -0.24 20.88
CA ASN A 237 24.56 -0.23 22.32
C ASN A 237 23.45 0.41 23.17
N MET A 238 22.20 0.17 22.78
CA MET A 238 21.00 0.64 23.49
C MET A 238 20.16 -0.57 23.87
N ASP A 239 19.25 -0.41 24.84
CA ASP A 239 18.25 -1.44 25.09
C ASP A 239 17.10 -1.36 24.05
N ALA A 240 16.43 -2.49 23.81
CA ALA A 240 15.39 -2.59 22.78
C ALA A 240 14.19 -1.66 23.04
N PHE A 241 13.88 -1.34 24.30
CA PHE A 241 12.80 -0.41 24.64
C PHE A 241 13.18 1.04 24.37
N SER A 242 14.39 1.45 24.73
CA SER A 242 14.93 2.77 24.39
C SER A 242 14.91 2.99 22.89
N ILE A 243 15.21 1.96 22.07
CA ILE A 243 15.05 2.06 20.62
C ILE A 243 13.61 2.34 20.20
N ILE A 244 12.64 1.70 20.86
CA ILE A 244 11.22 1.92 20.58
C ILE A 244 10.80 3.32 21.03
N GLU A 245 11.26 3.79 22.20
CA GLU A 245 10.92 5.10 22.77
C GLU A 245 11.52 6.29 21.99
N ILE A 246 12.66 6.12 21.32
CA ILE A 246 13.26 7.20 20.49
C ILE A 246 12.67 7.27 19.08
N THR A 247 11.77 6.36 18.70
CA THR A 247 11.17 6.39 17.37
C THR A 247 10.18 7.55 17.23
N ALA A 248 10.00 8.11 16.02
CA ALA A 248 8.96 9.13 15.83
C ALA A 248 7.55 8.61 16.19
N THR A 249 7.34 7.30 16.10
CA THR A 249 6.06 6.66 16.41
C THR A 249 5.73 6.60 17.90
N SER A 250 6.71 6.70 18.79
CA SER A 250 6.48 6.74 20.25
C SER A 250 6.18 8.16 20.76
N TYR A 251 6.39 9.22 19.96
CA TYR A 251 6.13 10.60 20.40
C TYR A 251 4.71 10.79 20.95
N PHE A 252 3.73 10.10 20.34
CA PHE A 252 2.31 10.16 20.72
C PHE A 252 1.85 9.06 21.69
N PHE A 253 2.77 8.23 22.19
CA PHE A 253 2.43 7.09 23.04
C PHE A 253 3.32 6.99 24.26
N ASP A 254 2.68 6.79 25.41
CA ASP A 254 3.36 6.39 26.63
C ASP A 254 3.24 4.88 26.83
N ILE A 255 4.28 4.27 27.37
CA ILE A 255 4.32 2.86 27.74
C ILE A 255 4.42 2.78 29.27
N ASP A 256 3.54 1.99 29.91
CA ASP A 256 3.62 1.78 31.35
C ASP A 256 4.93 1.07 31.72
N ARG A 257 5.69 1.64 32.65
CA ARG A 257 6.94 1.07 33.16
C ARG A 257 6.75 -0.32 33.78
N ASN A 258 5.58 -0.59 34.38
CA ASN A 258 5.30 -1.92 34.92
C ASN A 258 5.19 -2.98 33.81
N LEU A 259 4.61 -2.60 32.68
CA LEU A 259 4.53 -3.44 31.50
C LEU A 259 5.92 -3.70 30.91
N ILE A 260 6.75 -2.65 30.79
CA ILE A 260 8.15 -2.78 30.34
C ILE A 260 8.90 -3.81 31.19
N ASN A 261 8.81 -3.69 32.52
CA ASN A 261 9.45 -4.62 33.46
C ASN A 261 8.95 -6.05 33.29
N THR A 262 7.65 -6.23 33.04
CA THR A 262 7.03 -7.55 32.80
C THR A 262 7.49 -8.16 31.48
N ILE A 263 7.61 -7.37 30.41
CA ILE A 263 8.14 -7.87 29.15
C ILE A 263 9.62 -8.23 29.30
N TYR A 264 10.42 -7.42 30.02
CA TYR A 264 11.82 -7.73 30.28
C TYR A 264 12.04 -8.99 31.11
N SER A 265 11.15 -9.35 32.04
CA SER A 265 11.28 -10.61 32.78
C SER A 265 11.23 -11.82 31.83
N TYR A 266 10.44 -11.75 30.75
CA TYR A 266 10.43 -12.79 29.72
C TYR A 266 11.74 -12.93 28.96
N ARG A 267 12.61 -11.91 28.93
CA ARG A 267 13.92 -12.01 28.26
C ARG A 267 14.79 -13.12 28.84
N TYR A 268 14.62 -13.43 30.13
CA TYR A 268 15.36 -14.48 30.82
C TYR A 268 14.57 -15.78 30.97
N GLU A 269 13.23 -15.73 30.97
CA GLU A 269 12.35 -16.89 31.14
C GLU A 269 11.97 -17.56 29.81
N ASN A 270 11.66 -16.77 28.77
CA ASN A 270 11.19 -17.25 27.47
C ASN A 270 11.42 -16.22 26.36
N ASN A 271 12.51 -16.41 25.62
CA ASN A 271 12.92 -15.51 24.53
C ASN A 271 11.84 -15.34 23.45
N LEU A 272 11.03 -16.37 23.15
CA LEU A 272 9.98 -16.28 22.13
C LEU A 272 8.85 -15.34 22.57
N LEU A 273 8.44 -15.42 23.84
CA LEU A 273 7.43 -14.51 24.38
C LEU A 273 7.98 -13.08 24.47
N TYR A 274 9.23 -12.92 24.90
CA TYR A 274 9.90 -11.61 24.89
C TYR A 274 9.88 -10.98 23.50
N TYR A 275 10.35 -11.68 22.47
CA TYR A 275 10.35 -11.17 21.11
C TYR A 275 8.94 -10.91 20.58
N PHE A 276 7.97 -11.78 20.89
CA PHE A 276 6.58 -11.54 20.52
C PHE A 276 6.06 -10.22 21.08
N PHE A 277 6.21 -9.97 22.39
CA PHE A 277 5.69 -8.77 23.03
C PHE A 277 6.42 -7.49 22.61
N ILE A 278 7.75 -7.52 22.48
CA ILE A 278 8.53 -6.40 21.94
C ILE A 278 8.08 -6.07 20.52
N GLY A 279 7.97 -7.08 19.66
CA GLY A 279 7.54 -6.92 18.28
C GLY A 279 6.10 -6.42 18.17
N PHE A 280 5.22 -6.89 19.03
CA PHE A 280 3.82 -6.46 19.10
C PHE A 280 3.67 -5.02 19.59
N LEU A 281 4.43 -4.61 20.61
CA LEU A 281 4.49 -3.23 21.08
C LEU A 281 4.92 -2.29 19.95
N ASN A 282 6.05 -2.57 19.32
CA ASN A 282 6.57 -1.76 18.22
C ASN A 282 5.60 -1.72 17.03
N PHE A 283 5.00 -2.86 16.67
CA PHE A 283 4.03 -2.93 15.58
C PHE A 283 2.77 -2.13 15.87
N THR A 284 2.18 -2.27 17.07
CA THR A 284 0.94 -1.58 17.40
C THR A 284 1.13 -0.07 17.45
N GLN A 285 2.22 0.43 18.04
CA GLN A 285 2.57 1.86 17.99
C GLN A 285 2.73 2.35 16.55
N TYR A 286 3.49 1.62 15.73
CA TYR A 286 3.64 1.95 14.31
C TYR A 286 2.30 1.92 13.56
N TYR A 287 1.39 1.02 13.91
CA TYR A 287 0.10 0.89 13.25
C TYR A 287 -0.90 1.99 13.64
N THR A 288 -0.82 2.53 14.85
CA THR A 288 -1.83 3.44 15.41
C THR A 288 -1.39 4.90 15.53
N HIS A 289 -0.08 5.20 15.45
CA HIS A 289 0.41 6.58 15.62
C HIS A 289 -0.19 7.61 14.66
N GLY A 290 -0.53 7.18 13.44
CA GLY A 290 -0.96 8.13 12.42
C GLY A 290 -2.20 8.93 12.76
N LEU A 291 -3.13 8.34 13.49
CA LEU A 291 -4.32 9.05 13.94
C LEU A 291 -3.95 10.21 14.88
N PHE A 292 -3.03 10.00 15.81
CA PHE A 292 -2.62 11.03 16.77
C PHE A 292 -1.76 12.10 16.12
N GLU A 293 -0.91 11.70 15.16
CA GLU A 293 -0.18 12.62 14.29
C GLU A 293 -1.12 13.52 13.47
N LEU A 294 -2.21 12.97 12.93
CA LEU A 294 -3.25 13.74 12.24
C LEU A 294 -3.91 14.76 13.17
N LEU A 295 -4.26 14.35 14.39
CA LEU A 295 -4.87 15.24 15.38
C LEU A 295 -3.92 16.37 15.77
N TYR A 296 -2.62 16.07 15.89
CA TYR A 296 -1.58 17.06 16.17
C TYR A 296 -1.40 18.03 15.01
N LEU A 297 -1.38 17.52 13.78
CA LEU A 297 -1.34 18.34 12.56
C LEU A 297 -2.49 19.34 12.53
N ILE A 298 -3.74 18.89 12.72
CA ILE A 298 -4.91 19.77 12.59
C ILE A 298 -4.92 20.88 13.65
N GLU A 299 -4.41 20.59 14.85
CA GLU A 299 -4.34 21.55 15.93
C GLU A 299 -3.24 22.60 15.75
N ASN A 300 -2.08 22.18 15.23
CA ASN A 300 -0.89 23.03 15.20
C ASN A 300 -0.58 23.62 13.81
N PHE A 301 -1.18 23.09 12.75
CA PHE A 301 -0.94 23.58 11.40
C PHE A 301 -1.82 24.81 11.10
N GLN A 302 -1.18 25.99 11.14
CA GLN A 302 -1.80 27.29 10.85
C GLN A 302 -1.33 27.90 9.52
N GLU A 303 -0.48 27.20 8.78
CA GLU A 303 0.09 27.71 7.53
C GLU A 303 -0.89 27.59 6.34
N GLN A 304 -0.54 28.27 5.25
CA GLN A 304 -1.31 28.19 4.01
C GLN A 304 -1.23 26.77 3.41
N SER A 305 -2.35 26.31 2.85
CA SER A 305 -2.48 24.99 2.25
C SER A 305 -1.50 24.80 1.08
N ALA A 306 -0.85 23.64 1.02
CA ALA A 306 0.14 23.33 -0.01
C ALA A 306 -0.46 23.02 -1.39
N SER A 307 -1.77 23.21 -1.58
CA SER A 307 -2.45 23.24 -2.87
C SER A 307 -2.21 22.01 -3.76
N GLY A 308 -2.01 20.84 -3.17
CA GLY A 308 -1.81 19.58 -3.88
C GLY A 308 -0.34 19.19 -4.10
N LEU A 309 0.62 19.95 -3.58
CA LEU A 309 2.04 19.64 -3.70
C LEU A 309 2.40 18.28 -3.08
N ILE A 310 1.75 17.85 -2.00
CA ILE A 310 2.02 16.54 -1.39
C ILE A 310 1.37 15.43 -2.21
N ASN A 311 0.07 15.54 -2.47
CA ASN A 311 -0.70 14.51 -3.18
C ASN A 311 -0.23 14.34 -4.62
N PHE A 312 0.17 15.42 -5.30
CA PHE A 312 0.60 15.42 -6.70
C PHE A 312 2.09 15.67 -6.89
N GLY A 313 2.90 15.57 -5.83
CA GLY A 313 4.34 15.83 -5.88
C GLY A 313 5.07 15.02 -6.94
N ILE A 314 4.60 13.80 -7.23
CA ILE A 314 5.13 12.96 -8.32
C ILE A 314 4.90 13.58 -9.71
N ILE A 315 3.73 14.18 -9.95
CA ILE A 315 3.42 14.83 -11.22
C ILE A 315 4.33 16.04 -11.41
N ILE A 316 4.57 16.79 -10.33
CA ILE A 316 5.48 17.94 -10.33
C ILE A 316 6.92 17.49 -10.60
N LYS A 317 7.38 16.44 -9.91
CA LYS A 317 8.70 15.82 -10.17
C LYS A 317 8.85 15.39 -11.63
N PHE A 318 7.80 14.83 -12.24
CA PHE A 318 7.81 14.48 -13.66
C PHE A 318 8.01 15.71 -14.56
N PHE A 319 7.24 16.77 -14.33
CA PHE A 319 7.37 18.00 -15.12
C PHE A 319 8.73 18.67 -14.95
N ASN A 320 9.29 18.66 -13.73
CA ASN A 320 10.64 19.18 -13.47
C ASN A 320 11.71 18.33 -14.16
N ALA A 321 11.58 16.99 -14.14
CA ALA A 321 12.51 16.08 -14.80
C ALA A 321 12.53 16.21 -16.34
N ILE A 322 11.47 16.76 -16.95
CA ILE A 322 11.42 17.06 -18.39
C ILE A 322 11.73 18.53 -18.72
N GLY A 323 12.17 19.32 -17.73
CA GLY A 323 12.64 20.70 -17.92
C GLY A 323 11.56 21.78 -17.93
N LEU A 324 10.37 21.52 -17.36
CA LEU A 324 9.31 22.53 -17.24
C LEU A 324 9.35 23.37 -15.95
N ASP A 325 10.39 23.17 -15.10
CA ASP A 325 10.73 23.93 -13.89
C ASP A 325 9.53 24.58 -13.17
N ILE A 326 8.63 23.73 -12.67
CA ILE A 326 7.53 24.16 -11.80
C ILE A 326 8.15 24.52 -10.45
N ASN A 327 8.18 25.83 -10.17
CA ASN A 327 8.82 26.40 -9.00
C ASN A 327 8.15 25.89 -7.70
N THR A 328 8.84 25.03 -6.94
CA THR A 328 8.38 24.49 -5.65
C THR A 328 9.12 25.18 -4.51
N SER A 329 8.74 26.42 -4.20
CA SER A 329 9.29 27.15 -3.05
C SER A 329 8.79 26.62 -1.70
N PHE A 330 7.93 25.62 -1.69
CA PHE A 330 7.50 24.93 -0.48
C PHE A 330 8.44 23.76 -0.21
N GLU A 331 9.02 23.72 0.98
CA GLU A 331 9.68 22.52 1.48
C GLU A 331 8.65 21.37 1.47
N MET A 332 8.85 20.38 0.60
CA MET A 332 8.01 19.19 0.60
C MET A 332 8.18 18.51 1.95
N VAL A 333 7.14 18.55 2.78
CA VAL A 333 7.14 17.80 4.04
C VAL A 333 7.43 16.33 3.72
N ARG A 334 8.36 15.73 4.47
CA ARG A 334 8.82 14.37 4.20
C ARG A 334 7.62 13.42 4.15
N VAL A 335 7.59 12.58 3.12
CA VAL A 335 6.62 11.48 3.02
C VAL A 335 6.81 10.58 4.25
N GLY A 336 5.75 10.47 5.07
CA GLY A 336 5.80 9.75 6.34
C GLY A 336 5.59 10.63 7.59
N THR A 337 5.45 11.95 7.43
CA THR A 337 5.19 12.89 8.54
C THR A 337 3.72 13.25 8.74
N PHE A 338 2.80 12.60 8.01
CA PHE A 338 1.34 12.71 8.17
C PHE A 338 0.73 11.40 7.68
N SER A 339 0.87 10.36 8.47
CA SER A 339 0.78 9.00 7.96
C SER A 339 -0.60 8.66 7.41
N THR A 340 -1.73 8.96 8.08
CA THR A 340 -3.09 8.57 7.61
C THR A 340 -3.45 9.05 6.21
N LEU A 341 -4.50 8.45 5.61
CA LEU A 341 -5.07 8.93 4.33
C LEU A 341 -5.47 10.40 4.38
N PHE A 342 -5.81 10.93 5.57
CA PHE A 342 -6.38 12.26 5.72
C PHE A 342 -5.34 13.36 5.91
N GLY A 343 -4.17 13.03 6.46
CA GLY A 343 -3.11 14.00 6.76
C GLY A 343 -2.65 14.80 5.54
N PRO A 344 -2.19 14.14 4.45
CA PRO A 344 -1.78 14.82 3.23
C PRO A 344 -2.91 15.65 2.61
N ASN A 345 -4.16 15.19 2.72
CA ASN A 345 -5.31 15.88 2.15
C ASN A 345 -5.65 17.16 2.93
N TYR A 346 -5.51 17.12 4.25
CA TYR A 346 -5.66 18.31 5.10
C TYR A 346 -4.55 19.32 4.79
N TYR A 347 -3.31 18.86 4.69
CA TYR A 347 -2.16 19.72 4.39
C TYR A 347 -2.29 20.42 3.03
N ASP A 348 -2.70 19.68 2.00
CA ASP A 348 -2.84 20.22 0.64
C ASP A 348 -4.08 21.10 0.44
N PHE A 349 -5.22 20.75 1.05
CA PHE A 349 -6.50 21.35 0.68
C PHE A 349 -7.28 21.92 1.87
N GLY A 350 -6.71 21.87 3.07
CA GLY A 350 -7.37 22.28 4.31
C GLY A 350 -8.56 21.38 4.68
N PHE A 351 -9.38 21.85 5.62
CA PHE A 351 -10.50 21.08 6.17
C PHE A 351 -11.54 20.72 5.08
N LEU A 352 -12.15 21.70 4.43
CA LEU A 352 -13.22 21.44 3.46
C LEU A 352 -12.68 20.81 2.16
N GLY A 353 -11.56 21.32 1.65
CA GLY A 353 -10.97 20.79 0.42
C GLY A 353 -10.47 19.35 0.59
N GLY A 354 -9.87 19.03 1.75
CA GLY A 354 -9.45 17.67 2.07
C GLY A 354 -10.63 16.69 2.11
N THR A 355 -11.75 17.09 2.72
CA THR A 355 -12.98 16.30 2.72
C THR A 355 -13.55 16.10 1.31
N ILE A 356 -13.58 17.14 0.48
CA ILE A 356 -14.03 17.03 -0.92
C ILE A 356 -13.13 16.07 -1.70
N TYR A 357 -11.82 16.12 -1.49
CA TYR A 357 -10.88 15.23 -2.15
C TYR A 357 -11.11 13.75 -1.77
N VAL A 358 -11.30 13.47 -0.47
CA VAL A 358 -11.65 12.13 0.03
C VAL A 358 -12.98 11.64 -0.53
N PHE A 359 -13.97 12.53 -0.67
CA PHE A 359 -15.24 12.22 -1.32
C PHE A 359 -15.03 11.78 -2.78
N ILE A 360 -14.22 12.53 -3.55
CA ILE A 360 -13.94 12.21 -4.95
C ILE A 360 -13.24 10.85 -5.05
N LEU A 361 -12.22 10.59 -4.23
CA LEU A 361 -11.50 9.31 -4.23
C LEU A 361 -12.43 8.12 -3.92
N SER A 362 -13.28 8.26 -2.90
CA SER A 362 -14.21 7.21 -2.51
C SER A 362 -15.32 6.99 -3.54
N LEU A 363 -15.76 8.06 -4.21
CA LEU A 363 -16.69 7.99 -5.35
C LEU A 363 -16.06 7.27 -6.55
N VAL A 364 -14.80 7.54 -6.87
CA VAL A 364 -14.05 6.81 -7.91
C VAL A 364 -13.95 5.33 -7.56
N TYR A 365 -13.62 5.00 -6.32
CA TYR A 365 -13.55 3.60 -5.86
C TYR A 365 -14.89 2.87 -6.02
N GLY A 366 -16.01 3.49 -5.62
CA GLY A 366 -17.35 2.96 -5.86
C GLY A 366 -17.69 2.79 -7.34
N LYS A 367 -17.31 3.75 -8.20
CA LYS A 367 -17.54 3.67 -9.65
C LYS A 367 -16.74 2.53 -10.29
N ILE A 368 -15.49 2.33 -9.89
CA ILE A 368 -14.66 1.21 -10.35
C ILE A 368 -15.36 -0.12 -10.00
N TYR A 369 -15.83 -0.27 -8.77
CA TYR A 369 -16.57 -1.45 -8.32
C TYR A 369 -17.84 -1.69 -9.15
N LYS A 370 -18.63 -0.64 -9.38
CA LYS A 370 -19.83 -0.69 -10.23
C LYS A 370 -19.48 -1.18 -11.63
N ASN A 371 -18.44 -0.63 -12.25
CA ASN A 371 -18.05 -0.98 -13.61
C ASN A 371 -17.59 -2.43 -13.74
N ILE A 372 -16.85 -2.95 -12.75
CA ILE A 372 -16.46 -4.36 -12.71
C ILE A 372 -17.69 -5.27 -12.61
N ASN A 373 -18.66 -4.93 -11.75
CA ASN A 373 -19.81 -5.80 -11.53
C ASN A 373 -20.87 -5.72 -12.64
N GLN A 374 -21.18 -4.54 -13.14
CA GLN A 374 -22.23 -4.34 -14.14
C GLN A 374 -21.71 -4.57 -15.56
N TYR A 375 -20.54 -4.01 -15.90
CA TYR A 375 -19.98 -4.04 -17.26
C TYR A 375 -18.87 -5.09 -17.44
N ARG A 376 -18.57 -5.88 -16.39
CA ARG A 376 -17.56 -6.95 -16.44
C ARG A 376 -16.19 -6.46 -16.91
N SER A 377 -15.83 -5.23 -16.57
CA SER A 377 -14.57 -4.59 -16.97
C SER A 377 -13.37 -5.20 -16.24
N ILE A 378 -12.85 -6.32 -16.75
CA ILE A 378 -11.72 -7.06 -16.16
C ILE A 378 -10.48 -6.19 -15.97
N SER A 379 -10.27 -5.22 -16.86
CA SER A 379 -9.10 -4.34 -16.82
C SER A 379 -9.07 -3.36 -15.65
N LEU A 380 -10.20 -3.15 -14.97
CA LEU A 380 -10.28 -2.33 -13.76
C LEU A 380 -9.94 -3.09 -12.48
N ILE A 381 -9.82 -4.43 -12.53
CA ILE A 381 -9.64 -5.23 -11.31
C ILE A 381 -8.32 -4.92 -10.58
N PRO A 382 -7.15 -4.81 -11.24
CA PRO A 382 -5.91 -4.43 -10.55
C PRO A 382 -6.01 -3.07 -9.84
N LEU A 383 -6.63 -2.08 -10.52
CA LEU A 383 -6.89 -0.76 -9.93
C LEU A 383 -7.80 -0.86 -8.71
N TYR A 384 -8.87 -1.64 -8.80
CA TYR A 384 -9.78 -1.91 -7.69
C TYR A 384 -9.09 -2.56 -6.50
N MET A 385 -8.22 -3.55 -6.74
CA MET A 385 -7.44 -4.21 -5.69
C MET A 385 -6.52 -3.22 -4.95
N PHE A 386 -5.91 -2.29 -5.68
CA PHE A 386 -5.06 -1.27 -5.06
C PHE A 386 -5.87 -0.25 -4.25
N PHE A 387 -6.99 0.25 -4.78
CA PHE A 387 -7.91 1.08 -4.01
C PHE A 387 -8.47 0.35 -2.78
N SER A 388 -8.65 -0.97 -2.85
CA SER A 388 -9.03 -1.79 -1.69
C SER A 388 -7.98 -1.72 -0.59
N ILE A 389 -6.68 -1.67 -0.93
CA ILE A 389 -5.59 -1.47 0.04
C ILE A 389 -5.68 -0.06 0.63
N ILE A 390 -5.78 0.99 -0.19
CA ILE A 390 -5.87 2.38 0.28
C ILE A 390 -7.02 2.55 1.27
N PHE A 391 -8.22 2.07 0.91
CA PHE A 391 -9.41 2.19 1.75
C PHE A 391 -9.48 1.17 2.90
N PHE A 392 -8.60 0.18 2.95
CA PHE A 392 -8.43 -0.68 4.13
C PHE A 392 -7.56 0.00 5.21
N PHE A 393 -6.63 0.89 4.83
CA PHE A 393 -5.72 1.56 5.76
C PHE A 393 -5.96 3.08 5.94
N PRO A 394 -7.20 3.60 5.93
CA PRO A 394 -7.43 5.04 5.93
C PRO A 394 -6.91 5.72 7.21
N LEU A 395 -6.92 5.01 8.34
CA LEU A 395 -6.46 5.49 9.65
C LEU A 395 -4.99 5.20 9.95
N VAL A 396 -4.29 4.48 9.07
CA VAL A 396 -2.94 3.98 9.32
C VAL A 396 -1.95 4.72 8.44
N ILE A 397 -2.13 4.60 7.11
CA ILE A 397 -1.20 5.17 6.16
C ILE A 397 -1.89 5.57 4.84
N SER A 398 -1.52 6.72 4.27
CA SER A 398 -1.89 7.16 2.94
C SER A 398 -1.06 6.41 1.92
N PHE A 399 -1.54 5.24 1.51
CA PHE A 399 -0.99 4.53 0.35
C PHE A 399 -1.22 5.27 -0.97
N PHE A 400 -1.86 6.44 -0.96
CA PHE A 400 -1.94 7.31 -2.12
C PHE A 400 -0.60 8.04 -2.35
N VAL A 401 -0.02 8.59 -1.28
CA VAL A 401 1.25 9.36 -1.31
C VAL A 401 2.45 8.48 -0.98
N SER A 402 2.31 7.56 -0.03
CA SER A 402 3.39 6.65 0.38
C SER A 402 3.49 5.42 -0.54
N ALA A 403 4.59 4.66 -0.40
CA ALA A 403 4.79 3.37 -1.05
C ALA A 403 4.58 3.38 -2.58
N GLN A 404 4.92 4.49 -3.24
CA GLN A 404 4.75 4.68 -4.68
C GLN A 404 3.27 4.65 -5.15
N GLY A 405 2.32 5.03 -4.28
CA GLY A 405 0.89 4.91 -4.54
C GLY A 405 0.38 5.50 -5.85
N LEU A 406 0.71 6.77 -6.11
CA LEU A 406 0.37 7.43 -7.36
C LEU A 406 0.96 6.72 -8.59
N TYR A 407 2.15 6.12 -8.48
CA TYR A 407 2.72 5.34 -9.57
C TYR A 407 1.85 4.12 -9.86
N PHE A 408 1.48 3.33 -8.84
CA PHE A 408 0.54 2.21 -9.00
C PHE A 408 -0.79 2.63 -9.65
N ILE A 409 -1.38 3.72 -9.18
CA ILE A 409 -2.64 4.26 -9.74
C ILE A 409 -2.45 4.61 -11.22
N SER A 410 -1.39 5.35 -11.54
CA SER A 410 -1.09 5.79 -12.91
C SER A 410 -0.85 4.59 -13.84
N SER A 411 -0.07 3.60 -13.41
CA SER A 411 0.19 2.36 -14.14
C SER A 411 -1.11 1.59 -14.41
N PHE A 412 -1.97 1.45 -13.41
CA PHE A 412 -3.20 0.67 -13.53
C PHE A 412 -4.27 1.38 -14.36
N ILE A 413 -4.34 2.72 -14.30
CA ILE A 413 -5.16 3.52 -15.23
C ILE A 413 -4.65 3.34 -16.66
N MET A 414 -3.33 3.45 -16.89
CA MET A 414 -2.73 3.25 -18.20
C MET A 414 -3.00 1.83 -18.73
N ALA A 415 -2.87 0.80 -17.90
CA ALA A 415 -3.23 -0.57 -18.26
C ALA A 415 -4.70 -0.71 -18.65
N HIS A 416 -5.61 -0.04 -17.93
CA HIS A 416 -7.03 -0.01 -18.28
C HIS A 416 -7.29 0.65 -19.64
N LEU A 417 -6.67 1.80 -19.89
CA LEU A 417 -6.79 2.51 -21.16
C LEU A 417 -6.29 1.64 -22.33
N ILE A 418 -5.09 1.05 -22.19
CA ILE A 418 -4.50 0.18 -23.21
C ILE A 418 -5.38 -1.04 -23.47
N PHE A 419 -5.94 -1.65 -22.43
CA PHE A 419 -6.82 -2.80 -22.57
C PHE A 419 -8.02 -2.51 -23.49
N ASN A 420 -8.57 -1.30 -23.38
CA ASN A 420 -9.75 -0.86 -24.11
C ASN A 420 -9.44 -0.27 -25.49
N LEU A 421 -8.17 -0.05 -25.85
CA LEU A 421 -7.80 0.36 -27.20
C LEU A 421 -8.20 -0.75 -28.18
N LYS A 422 -9.20 -0.48 -29.02
CA LYS A 422 -9.55 -1.34 -30.15
C LYS A 422 -8.54 -1.13 -31.28
N VAL A 423 -7.32 -1.64 -31.10
CA VAL A 423 -6.38 -1.73 -32.20
C VAL A 423 -6.86 -2.87 -33.10
N LYS A 424 -7.41 -2.54 -34.27
CA LYS A 424 -7.51 -3.48 -35.38
C LYS A 424 -6.08 -3.80 -35.79
N LEU A 425 -5.53 -4.89 -35.26
CA LEU A 425 -4.32 -5.48 -35.83
C LEU A 425 -4.79 -6.14 -37.13
N SER A 426 -4.55 -5.43 -38.24
CA SER A 426 -4.78 -5.88 -39.61
C SER A 426 -3.88 -7.06 -39.94
#